data_AF-A0AB37IZN8-F1
#
_entry.id   AF-A0AB37IZN8-F1
#
_cell.length_a   1.000
_cell.length_b   1.000
_cell.length_c   1.000
_cell.angle_alpha   90.00
_cell.angle_beta   90.00
_cell.angle_gamma   90.00
#
_symmetry.space_group_name_H-M   'P 1'
#
loop_
_entity.id
_entity.type
_entity.pdbx_description
1 polymer ?
#
loop_
_entity_poly.entity_id
_entity_poly.type
_entity_poly.pdbx_seq_one_letter_code
_entity_poly.pdbx_strand_id
1 'polypeptide(L)'
;MIAEYSVLPNTFKDKDPRNLLYFTPSLPVVRFAKLYQEFAHYKQLQLAESMARKFNCILVPLECMNWRRAKKFGHDKKVKVGRNSYFMMHPSELTRNEKRKLEEYIEEMNYSS
;
A
#
# COMPACT_ATOMS: atom_id res chain seq x y z
N MET A 1 8.96 -1.27 16.12
CA MET A 1 9.59 -2.07 15.05
C MET A 1 8.67 -2.40 13.87
N ILE A 2 7.33 -2.54 13.99
CA ILE A 2 6.48 -2.81 12.81
C ILE A 2 6.15 -1.55 11.99
N ALA A 3 6.25 -0.36 12.60
CA ALA A 3 5.97 0.92 11.94
C ALA A 3 6.96 1.27 10.80
N GLU A 4 8.11 0.60 10.72
CA GLU A 4 9.14 0.85 9.69
C GLU A 4 8.77 0.29 8.30
N TYR A 5 7.76 -0.59 8.21
CA TYR A 5 7.38 -1.27 6.96
C TYR A 5 6.01 -0.83 6.42
N SER A 6 5.73 0.48 6.44
CA SER A 6 4.48 0.98 5.86
C SER A 6 4.63 1.21 4.35
N VAL A 7 3.74 0.63 3.57
CA VAL A 7 3.59 0.82 2.12
C VAL A 7 2.63 1.98 1.79
N LEU A 8 2.29 2.80 2.79
CA LEU A 8 1.45 3.98 2.64
C LEU A 8 2.31 5.24 2.55
N PRO A 9 2.02 6.17 1.62
CA PRO A 9 2.66 7.47 1.61
C PRO A 9 2.25 8.30 2.83
N ASN A 10 3.20 8.99 3.46
CA ASN A 10 2.93 9.75 4.69
C ASN A 10 1.84 10.82 4.54
N THR A 11 1.73 11.44 3.35
CA THR A 11 0.83 12.57 3.09
C THR A 11 -0.58 12.15 2.65
N PHE A 12 -0.86 10.85 2.48
CA PHE A 12 -2.14 10.42 1.89
C PHE A 12 -3.37 10.84 2.71
N LYS A 13 -3.22 10.97 4.03
CA LYS A 13 -4.31 11.37 4.93
C LYS A 13 -4.72 12.83 4.75
N ASP A 14 -3.77 13.68 4.38
CA ASP A 14 -3.99 15.12 4.19
C ASP A 14 -4.70 15.41 2.86
N LYS A 15 -4.69 14.44 1.95
CA LYS A 15 -5.28 14.52 0.60
C LYS A 15 -6.70 13.93 0.52
N ASP A 16 -7.52 14.05 1.59
CA ASP A 16 -8.92 13.58 1.57
C ASP A 16 -9.80 14.46 0.67
N PRO A 17 -10.27 13.95 -0.49
CA PRO A 17 -10.98 14.77 -1.45
C PRO A 17 -12.44 15.02 -1.06
N ARG A 18 -13.00 14.31 -0.06
CA ARG A 18 -14.43 14.39 0.27
C ARG A 18 -14.86 15.80 0.66
N ASN A 19 -13.98 16.53 1.36
CA ASN A 19 -14.23 17.91 1.76
C ASN A 19 -14.15 18.88 0.58
N LEU A 20 -13.50 18.52 -0.54
CA LEU A 20 -13.36 19.40 -1.71
C LEU A 20 -14.70 19.71 -2.36
N LEU A 21 -15.68 18.81 -2.29
CA LEU A 21 -17.02 19.08 -2.86
C LEU A 21 -17.72 20.23 -2.13
N TYR A 22 -17.45 20.39 -0.83
CA TYR A 22 -18.01 21.47 -0.03
C TYR A 22 -17.28 22.80 -0.29
N PHE A 23 -15.95 22.79 -0.31
CA PHE A 23 -15.15 24.01 -0.48
C PHE A 23 -15.01 24.47 -1.94
N THR A 24 -15.11 23.55 -2.90
CA THR A 24 -14.96 23.81 -4.34
C THR A 24 -16.06 23.13 -5.16
N PRO A 25 -17.31 23.66 -5.13
CA PRO A 25 -18.44 23.05 -5.84
C PRO A 25 -18.29 23.03 -7.37
N SER A 26 -17.45 23.92 -7.92
CA SER A 26 -17.12 23.99 -9.35
C SER A 26 -16.03 23.01 -9.80
N LEU A 27 -15.55 22.12 -8.91
CA LEU A 27 -14.53 21.14 -9.22
C LEU A 27 -15.04 20.18 -10.32
N PRO A 28 -14.27 20.01 -11.42
CA PRO A 28 -14.67 19.07 -12.47
C PRO A 28 -14.83 17.65 -11.93
N VAL A 29 -15.96 17.00 -12.25
CA VAL A 29 -16.31 15.66 -11.78
C VAL A 29 -15.22 14.63 -12.08
N VAL A 30 -14.60 14.71 -13.26
CA VAL A 30 -13.51 13.82 -13.67
C VAL A 30 -12.27 13.98 -12.79
N ARG A 31 -11.94 15.23 -12.42
CA ARG A 31 -10.80 15.51 -11.54
C ARG A 31 -11.07 15.00 -10.13
N PHE A 32 -12.28 15.22 -9.61
CA PHE A 32 -12.70 14.69 -8.32
C PHE A 32 -12.63 13.16 -8.29
N ALA A 33 -13.15 12.48 -9.32
CA ALA A 33 -13.13 11.02 -9.41
C ALA A 33 -11.72 10.44 -9.34
N LYS A 34 -10.74 11.07 -10.00
CA LYS A 34 -9.32 10.66 -9.95
C LYS A 34 -8.74 10.78 -8.53
N LEU A 35 -8.94 11.93 -7.88
CA LEU A 35 -8.47 12.15 -6.50
C LEU A 35 -9.13 11.15 -5.54
N TYR A 36 -10.43 10.93 -5.68
CA TYR A 36 -11.17 9.98 -4.86
C TYR A 36 -10.69 8.54 -5.07
N GLN A 37 -10.41 8.14 -6.32
CA GLN A 37 -9.89 6.81 -6.62
C GLN A 37 -8.53 6.57 -5.96
N GLU A 38 -7.63 7.53 -6.01
CA GLU A 38 -6.32 7.46 -5.36
C GLU A 38 -6.46 7.37 -3.83
N PHE A 39 -7.27 8.26 -3.24
CA PHE A 39 -7.54 8.23 -1.80
C PHE A 39 -8.17 6.90 -1.35
N ALA A 40 -9.16 6.40 -2.09
CA ALA A 40 -9.83 5.14 -1.81
C ALA A 40 -8.85 3.96 -1.87
N HIS A 41 -7.91 3.96 -2.83
CA HIS A 41 -6.87 2.95 -2.92
C HIS A 41 -6.01 2.92 -1.65
N TYR A 42 -5.45 4.07 -1.22
CA TYR A 42 -4.62 4.12 0.00
C TYR A 42 -5.43 3.81 1.26
N LYS A 43 -6.72 4.16 1.32
CA LYS A 43 -7.60 3.76 2.42
C LYS A 43 -7.80 2.24 2.49
N GLN A 44 -7.99 1.57 1.35
CA GLN A 44 -8.06 0.12 1.32
C GLN A 44 -6.72 -0.52 1.73
N LEU A 45 -5.59 0.05 1.26
CA LEU A 45 -4.26 -0.41 1.63
C LEU A 45 -3.99 -0.25 3.14
N GLN A 46 -4.46 0.84 3.73
CA GLN A 46 -4.39 1.08 5.18
C GLN A 46 -5.14 0.02 5.98
N LEU A 47 -6.32 -0.39 5.51
CA LEU A 47 -7.07 -1.48 6.15
C LEU A 47 -6.32 -2.81 6.05
N ALA A 48 -5.75 -3.10 4.88
CA ALA A 48 -4.96 -4.30 4.66
C ALA A 48 -3.70 -4.32 5.56
N GLU A 49 -2.99 -3.20 5.72
CA GLU A 49 -1.87 -3.10 6.66
C GLU A 49 -2.32 -3.32 8.10
N SER A 50 -3.43 -2.68 8.50
CA SER A 50 -3.95 -2.81 9.86
C SER A 50 -4.31 -4.26 10.17
N MET A 51 -4.84 -4.99 9.18
CA MET A 51 -5.09 -6.43 9.28
C MET A 51 -3.77 -7.21 9.38
N ALA A 52 -2.78 -6.94 8.52
CA ALA A 52 -1.48 -7.62 8.56
C ALA A 52 -0.78 -7.46 9.92
N ARG A 53 -0.81 -6.24 10.50
CA ARG A 53 -0.23 -5.94 11.80
C ARG A 53 -0.85 -6.76 12.93
N LYS A 54 -2.15 -7.07 12.87
CA LYS A 54 -2.82 -7.94 13.86
C LYS A 54 -2.26 -9.38 13.84
N PHE A 55 -1.72 -9.81 12.71
CA PHE A 55 -1.07 -11.11 12.54
C PHE A 55 0.46 -11.04 12.63
N ASN A 56 1.03 -9.95 13.18
CA ASN A 56 2.47 -9.68 13.21
C ASN A 56 3.15 -9.77 11.83
N CYS A 57 2.38 -9.51 10.78
CA CYS A 57 2.84 -9.53 9.40
C CYS A 57 2.94 -8.11 8.85
N ILE A 58 3.68 -7.99 7.75
CA ILE A 58 3.82 -6.80 6.93
C ILE A 58 3.26 -7.08 5.54
N LEU A 59 2.89 -6.01 4.83
CA LEU A 59 2.51 -6.09 3.43
C LEU A 59 3.75 -5.90 2.56
N VAL A 60 3.94 -6.83 1.63
CA VAL A 60 5.06 -6.82 0.70
C VAL A 60 4.49 -6.69 -0.72
N PRO A 61 4.79 -5.62 -1.46
CA PRO A 61 4.35 -5.49 -2.85
C PRO A 61 4.83 -6.66 -3.72
N LEU A 62 4.01 -7.06 -4.70
CA LEU A 62 4.36 -8.15 -5.63
C LEU A 62 5.68 -7.91 -6.36
N GLU A 63 6.02 -6.66 -6.68
CA GLU A 63 7.27 -6.29 -7.37
C GLU A 63 8.52 -6.48 -6.50
N CYS A 64 8.38 -6.40 -5.17
CA CYS A 64 9.45 -6.65 -4.22
C CYS A 64 9.77 -8.15 -4.11
N MET A 65 8.82 -9.03 -4.45
CA MET A 65 8.95 -10.47 -4.30
C MET A 65 9.71 -11.12 -5.46
N ASN A 66 10.48 -12.18 -5.16
CA ASN A 66 11.03 -13.02 -6.21
C ASN A 66 9.90 -13.80 -6.92
N TRP A 67 9.90 -13.87 -8.25
CA TRP A 67 8.82 -14.51 -9.03
C TRP A 67 8.54 -15.97 -8.63
N ARG A 68 9.58 -16.76 -8.29
CA ARG A 68 9.41 -18.15 -7.84
C ARG A 68 8.67 -18.20 -6.51
N ARG A 69 9.02 -17.30 -5.58
CA ARG A 69 8.37 -17.17 -4.28
C ARG A 69 6.96 -16.63 -4.41
N ALA A 70 6.74 -15.64 -5.27
CA ALA A 70 5.41 -15.10 -5.55
C ALA A 70 4.45 -16.19 -6.06
N LYS A 71 4.93 -17.12 -6.91
CA LYS A 71 4.14 -18.28 -7.34
C LYS A 71 3.84 -19.23 -6.17
N LYS A 72 4.83 -19.50 -5.30
CA LYS A 72 4.67 -20.37 -4.13
C LYS A 72 3.66 -19.82 -3.10
N PHE A 73 3.74 -18.53 -2.77
CA PHE A 73 2.89 -17.90 -1.75
C PHE A 73 1.60 -17.29 -2.32
N GLY A 74 1.41 -17.36 -3.64
CA GLY A 74 0.36 -16.66 -4.38
C GLY A 74 -1.07 -17.08 -4.06
N HIS A 75 -1.26 -18.27 -3.50
CA HIS A 75 -2.59 -18.80 -3.13
C HIS A 75 -3.01 -18.41 -1.71
N ASP A 76 -2.11 -18.55 -0.72
CA ASP A 76 -2.52 -18.46 0.69
C ASP A 76 -2.25 -17.11 1.34
N LYS A 77 -1.19 -16.41 0.92
CA LYS A 77 -0.70 -15.18 1.58
C LYS A 77 -0.96 -13.91 0.78
N LYS A 78 -1.65 -14.02 -0.35
CA LYS A 78 -1.85 -12.91 -1.29
C LYS A 78 -3.07 -12.07 -0.92
N VAL A 79 -2.87 -10.78 -0.77
CA VAL A 79 -3.91 -9.78 -0.55
C VAL A 79 -4.00 -8.90 -1.79
N LYS A 80 -5.20 -8.68 -2.32
CA LYS A 80 -5.43 -7.75 -3.43
C LYS A 80 -6.02 -6.45 -2.92
N VAL A 81 -5.44 -5.34 -3.35
CA VAL A 81 -5.96 -3.98 -3.10
C VAL A 81 -6.07 -3.27 -4.45
N GLY A 82 -7.30 -3.12 -4.94
CA GLY A 82 -7.54 -2.65 -6.30
C GLY A 82 -6.88 -3.56 -7.35
N ARG A 83 -6.04 -2.97 -8.21
CA ARG A 83 -5.26 -3.70 -9.23
C ARG A 83 -3.94 -4.24 -8.70
N ASN A 84 -3.53 -3.80 -7.50
CA ASN A 84 -2.23 -4.12 -6.93
C ASN A 84 -2.35 -5.37 -6.05
N SER A 85 -1.29 -6.15 -6.02
CA SER A 85 -1.19 -7.37 -5.22
C SER A 85 -0.07 -7.23 -4.20
N TYR A 86 -0.36 -7.65 -2.98
CA TYR A 86 0.55 -7.63 -1.85
C TYR A 86 0.59 -9.03 -1.23
N PHE A 87 1.66 -9.32 -0.50
CA PHE A 87 1.79 -10.53 0.30
C PHE A 87 1.82 -10.16 1.77
N MET A 88 1.03 -10.86 2.57
CA MET A 88 1.09 -10.77 4.03
C MET A 88 2.16 -11.75 4.52
N MET A 89 3.31 -11.23 4.95
CA MET A 89 4.45 -12.06 5.36
C MET A 89 5.01 -11.58 6.69
N HIS A 90 5.59 -12.49 7.46
CA HIS A 90 6.36 -12.08 8.63
C HIS A 90 7.70 -11.50 8.16
N PRO A 91 8.23 -10.42 8.78
CA PRO A 91 9.50 -9.81 8.36
C PRO A 91 10.68 -10.78 8.30
N SER A 92 10.69 -11.80 9.16
CA SER A 92 11.72 -12.85 9.17
C SER A 92 11.63 -13.85 8.00
N GLU A 93 10.51 -13.88 7.26
CA GLU A 93 10.34 -14.74 6.08
C GLU A 93 10.93 -14.11 4.81
N LEU A 94 11.26 -12.82 4.84
CA LEU A 94 11.85 -12.11 3.71
C LEU A 94 13.30 -12.53 3.51
N THR A 95 13.68 -12.76 2.25
CA THR A 95 15.10 -12.84 1.92
C THR A 95 15.74 -11.44 2.02
N ARG A 96 17.06 -11.40 2.17
CA ARG A 96 17.83 -10.13 2.16
C ARG A 96 17.52 -9.26 0.94
N ASN A 97 17.35 -9.87 -0.24
CA ASN A 97 17.04 -9.14 -1.47
C ASN A 97 15.62 -8.58 -1.49
N GLU A 98 14.63 -9.33 -1.01
CA GLU A 98 13.24 -8.87 -0.94
C GLU A 98 13.08 -7.77 0.11
N LYS A 99 13.80 -7.90 1.23
CA LYS A 99 13.87 -6.86 2.27
C LYS A 99 14.44 -5.56 1.72
N ARG A 100 15.57 -5.61 1.00
CA ARG A 100 16.16 -4.43 0.35
C ARG A 100 15.20 -3.76 -0.63
N LYS A 101 14.54 -4.55 -1.50
CA LYS A 101 13.54 -4.03 -2.44
C LYS A 101 12.35 -3.37 -1.74
N LEU A 102 11.93 -3.93 -0.60
CA LEU A 102 10.86 -3.36 0.20
C LEU A 102 11.29 -2.03 0.82
N GLU A 103 12.51 -1.94 1.34
CA GLU A 103 13.08 -0.70 1.87
C GLU A 103 13.15 0.39 0.80
N GLU A 104 13.67 0.06 -0.39
CA GLU A 104 13.71 0.96 -1.56
C GLU A 104 12.30 1.44 -1.94
N TYR A 105 11.32 0.54 -1.98
CA TYR A 105 9.93 0.90 -2.28
C TYR A 105 9.34 1.87 -1.24
N ILE A 106 9.60 1.64 0.05
CA ILE A 106 9.10 2.50 1.13
C ILE A 106 9.74 3.88 1.05
N GLU A 107 11.03 3.96 0.75
CA GLU A 107 11.71 5.23 0.51
C GLU A 107 11.06 5.98 -0.67
N GLU A 108 10.84 5.32 -1.81
CA GLU A 108 10.17 5.93 -2.97
C GLU A 108 8.77 6.46 -2.62
N MET A 109 7.97 5.74 -1.84
CA MET A 109 6.65 6.21 -1.40
C MET A 109 6.73 7.44 -0.50
N ASN A 110 7.78 7.56 0.31
CA ASN A 110 8.01 8.71 1.18
C ASN A 110 8.53 9.93 0.41
N TYR A 111 9.35 9.73 -0.63
CA TYR A 111 9.91 10.82 -1.45
C TYR A 111 8.97 11.30 -2.56
N SER A 112 8.09 10.44 -3.08
CA SER A 112 7.16 10.78 -4.19
C SER A 112 5.89 11.49 -3.74
N SER A 113 5.84 12.01 -2.50
CA SER A 113 4.63 12.46 -1.79
C SER A 113 4.53 13.97 -1.59
#